data_AF-A0A0P9KX53-F1
#
_entry.id   AF-A0A0P9KX53-F1
#
_cell.length_a   1.000
_cell.length_b   1.000
_cell.length_c   1.000
_cell.angle_alpha   90.00
_cell.angle_beta   90.00
_cell.angle_gamma   90.00
#
_symmetry.space_group_name_H-M   'P 1'
#
loop_
_entity.id
_entity.type
_entity.pdbx_description
1 polymer ?
#
loop_
_entity_poly.entity_id
_entity_poly.type
_entity_poly.pdbx_seq_one_letter_code
_entity_poly.pdbx_strand_id
1 'polypeptide(L)' 'MPWYKAGTVSVTQNSNAVIGSGTAFIANSRVGDGFRGPDGGWYEVTNIASDTAMSISPN' A
#
# COMPACT_ATOMS: atom_id res chain seq x y z
N MET A 1 16.87 6.07 3.76
CA MET A 1 16.25 5.46 2.57
C MET A 1 15.00 6.26 2.21
N PRO A 2 14.86 6.78 0.99
CA PRO A 2 13.69 7.57 0.63
C PRO A 2 12.47 6.65 0.52
N TRP A 3 11.47 6.93 1.34
CA TRP A 3 10.19 6.24 1.33
C TRP A 3 9.45 6.53 0.02
N TYR A 4 8.81 5.52 -0.57
CA TYR A 4 7.96 5.73 -1.74
C TYR A 4 6.70 6.51 -1.32
N LYS A 5 6.49 7.69 -1.91
CA LYS A 5 5.45 8.66 -1.48
C LYS A 5 4.74 9.37 -2.63
N ALA A 6 4.65 8.72 -3.79
CA ALA A 6 3.96 9.24 -4.96
C ALA A 6 2.50 8.76 -5.01
N GLY A 7 1.60 9.65 -5.44
CA GLY A 7 0.18 9.37 -5.58
C GLY A 7 -0.60 9.46 -4.27
N THR A 8 -1.85 9.01 -4.32
CA THR A 8 -2.77 8.90 -3.18
C THR A 8 -3.30 7.48 -3.08
N VAL A 9 -3.71 7.07 -1.89
CA VAL A 9 -4.32 5.76 -1.65
C VAL A 9 -5.69 5.90 -0.99
N SER A 10 -6.61 5.04 -1.38
CA SER A 10 -7.88 4.81 -0.70
C SER A 10 -7.89 3.40 -0.11
N VAL A 11 -8.30 3.31 1.16
CA VAL A 11 -8.47 2.04 1.88
C VAL A 11 -9.87 2.02 2.48
N THR A 12 -10.43 0.83 2.58
CA THR A 12 -11.73 0.61 3.23
C THR A 12 -11.49 -0.08 4.57
N GLN A 13 -12.19 0.37 5.62
CA GLN A 13 -12.12 -0.27 6.93
C GLN A 13 -12.47 -1.77 6.83
N ASN A 14 -11.72 -2.61 7.54
CA ASN A 14 -11.86 -4.07 7.51
C ASN A 14 -11.59 -4.71 6.15
N SER A 15 -10.86 -4.03 5.26
CA SER A 15 -10.37 -4.58 3.99
C SER A 15 -8.85 -4.61 3.99
N ASN A 16 -8.30 -5.60 3.30
CA ASN A 16 -6.87 -5.66 2.99
C ASN A 16 -6.50 -4.92 1.70
N ALA A 17 -7.46 -4.39 0.95
CA ALA A 17 -7.21 -3.77 -0.34
C ALA A 17 -6.73 -2.31 -0.17
N VAL A 18 -5.64 -1.98 -0.84
CA VAL A 18 -5.15 -0.61 -1.00
C VAL A 18 -5.20 -0.25 -2.48
N ILE A 19 -6.00 0.76 -2.79
CA ILE A 19 -6.18 1.25 -4.16
C ILE A 19 -5.48 2.59 -4.31
N GLY A 20 -4.51 2.64 -5.21
CA GLY A 20 -3.69 3.80 -5.51
C GLY A 20 -4.18 4.58 -6.73
N SER A 21 -3.89 5.88 -6.75
CA SER A 21 -4.01 6.75 -7.92
C SER A 21 -2.72 7.56 -8.08
N GLY A 22 -2.16 7.56 -9.30
CA GLY A 22 -0.84 8.14 -9.54
C GLY A 22 0.31 7.39 -8.83
N THR A 23 0.09 6.11 -8.53
CA THR A 23 1.08 5.23 -7.88
C THR A 23 1.80 4.34 -8.92
N ALA A 24 2.92 3.76 -8.51
CA ALA A 24 3.70 2.78 -9.27
C ALA A 24 4.21 1.68 -8.32
N PHE A 25 3.28 0.96 -7.68
CA PHE A 25 3.61 -0.01 -6.63
C PHE A 25 4.53 -1.14 -7.11
N ILE A 26 4.36 -1.67 -8.33
CA ILE A 26 5.21 -2.76 -8.83
C ILE A 26 6.68 -2.34 -8.90
N ALA A 27 6.94 -1.11 -9.33
CA ALA A 27 8.31 -0.61 -9.53
C ALA A 27 8.99 -0.15 -8.22
N ASN A 28 8.22 0.19 -7.19
CA ASN A 28 8.72 0.91 -6.01
C ASN A 28 8.46 0.24 -4.67
N SER A 29 7.67 -0.83 -4.63
CA SER A 29 7.31 -1.55 -3.40
C SER A 29 7.54 -3.04 -3.56
N ARG A 30 7.59 -3.75 -2.44
CA ARG A 30 7.73 -5.21 -2.36
C ARG A 30 6.79 -5.78 -1.31
N VAL A 31 6.46 -7.06 -1.46
CA VAL A 31 5.82 -7.83 -0.39
C VAL A 31 6.77 -7.87 0.82
N GLY A 32 6.23 -7.66 2.01
CA GLY A 32 6.96 -7.48 3.26
C GLY A 32 7.32 -6.03 3.60
N ASP A 33 7.10 -5.07 2.70
CA ASP A 33 7.31 -3.65 3.02
C ASP A 33 6.28 -3.14 4.04
N GLY A 34 6.64 -2.07 4.74
CA GLY A 34 5.72 -1.34 5.60
C GLY A 34 4.90 -0.31 4.84
N PHE A 35 3.57 -0.46 4.87
CA PHE A 35 2.61 0.52 4.41
C PHE A 35 2.05 1.31 5.60
N ARG A 36 2.02 2.64 5.48
CA ARG A 36 1.37 3.50 6.47
C ARG A 36 0.01 3.96 5.95
N GLY A 37 -1.05 3.53 6.64
CA GLY A 37 -2.42 3.88 6.29
C GLY A 37 -2.76 5.34 6.59
N PRO A 38 -3.87 5.84 6.02
CA PRO A 38 -4.36 7.20 6.30
C PRO A 38 -4.86 7.38 7.74
N ASP A 39 -5.14 6.28 8.44
CA ASP A 39 -5.42 6.23 9.87
C ASP A 39 -4.15 6.38 10.74
N GLY A 40 -2.97 6.38 10.11
CA GLY A 40 -1.67 6.47 10.75
C GLY A 40 -1.10 5.11 11.20
N GLY A 41 -1.86 4.03 11.02
CA GLY A 41 -1.47 2.65 11.33
C GLY A 41 -0.42 2.09 10.39
N TRP A 42 0.32 1.09 10.86
CA TRP A 42 1.33 0.37 10.09
C TRP A 42 0.82 -1.00 9.72
N TYR A 43 1.01 -1.36 8.45
CA TYR A 43 0.54 -2.61 7.89
C TYR A 43 1.61 -3.23 7.01
N GLU A 44 1.70 -4.55 7.02
CA GLU A 44 2.60 -5.28 6.12
C GLU A 44 1.97 -5.43 4.74
N VAL A 45 2.73 -5.17 3.68
CA VAL A 45 2.31 -5.46 2.30
C VAL A 45 2.36 -6.97 2.04
N THR A 46 1.22 -7.57 1.72
CA THR A 46 1.10 -9.03 1.49
C THR A 46 1.08 -9.40 0.01
N ASN A 47 0.68 -8.47 -0.87
CA ASN A 47 0.64 -8.69 -2.31
C ASN A 47 0.72 -7.35 -3.07
N ILE A 48 1.26 -7.38 -4.28
CA ILE A 48 1.23 -6.24 -5.22
C ILE A 48 0.65 -6.75 -6.54
N ALA A 49 -0.60 -6.37 -6.82
CA ALA A 49 -1.34 -6.85 -7.97
C ALA A 49 -1.10 -6.01 -9.24
N SER A 50 -0.89 -4.70 -9.07
CA SER A 50 -0.62 -3.75 -10.16
C SER A 50 0.09 -2.49 -9.64
N ASP A 51 0.41 -1.56 -10.53
CA ASP A 51 0.92 -0.23 -10.15
C ASP A 51 -0.01 0.56 -9.22
N THR A 52 -1.30 0.20 -9.19
CA THR A 52 -2.37 0.90 -8.46
C THR A 52 -3.15 0.00 -7.51
N ALA A 53 -2.77 -1.27 -7.36
CA ALA A 53 -3.46 -2.17 -6.44
C ALA A 53 -2.46 -3.05 -5.69
N MET A 54 -2.57 -3.04 -4.37
CA MET A 54 -1.79 -3.88 -3.46
C MET A 54 -2.68 -4.36 -2.31
N SER A 55 -2.22 -5.38 -1.60
CA SER A 55 -2.90 -5.91 -0.42
C SER A 55 -2.00 -5.78 0.81
N ILE A 56 -2.62 -5.56 1.96
CA ILE A 56 -1.95 -5.42 3.26
C ILE A 56 -2.48 -6.43 4.29
N SER A 57 -1.75 -6.63 5.37
CA SER A 57 -2.20 -7.35 6.56
C SER A 57 -2.70 -6.34 7.59
N PRO A 58 -4.03 -6.21 7.82
CA PRO A 58 -4.61 -5.24 8.75
C PRO A 58 -4.50 -5.65 10.23
N ASN A 59 -3.87 -6.80 10.52
CA ASN A 59 -3.77 -7.45 11.82
C ASN A 59 -2.99 -6.63 12.85
#